data_AF-A0A9D6FYV9-F1
#
_entry.id   AF-A0A9D6FYV9-F1
#
_cell.length_a   1.000
_cell.length_b   1.000
_cell.length_c   1.000
_cell.angle_alpha   90.00
_cell.angle_beta   90.00
_cell.angle_gamma   90.00
#
_symmetry.space_group_name_H-M   'P 1'
#
loop_
_entity.id
_entity.type
_entity.pdbx_description
1 polymer ?
#
loop_
_entity_poly.entity_id
_entity_poly.type
_entity_poly.pdbx_seq_one_letter_code
_entity_poly.pdbx_strand_id
1 'polypeptide(L)'
;MLTASVTLKDFVIPNTELIPKEVRSKVKKWSDYIDYWAVDWDFQNDTFMQGWVAYRTRRDRTLALTSDAHSYEKPGRHRLVVKVVDIFGNDASQAYDADVK
;
A
#
# COMPACT_ATOMS: atom_id res chain seq x y z
N MET A 1 15.12 -19.65 -2.47
CA MET A 1 14.16 -18.62 -2.90
C MET A 1 14.30 -17.48 -1.91
N LEU A 2 14.61 -16.27 -2.39
CA LEU A 2 14.60 -15.09 -1.54
C LEU A 2 13.18 -14.57 -1.43
N THR A 3 12.79 -14.19 -0.22
CA THR A 3 11.46 -13.67 0.06
C THR A 3 11.53 -12.22 0.52
N ALA A 4 10.52 -11.45 0.15
CA ALA A 4 10.32 -10.07 0.58
C ALA A 4 8.88 -9.86 1.06
N SER A 5 8.70 -8.95 2.01
CA SER A 5 7.38 -8.45 2.41
C SER A 5 7.44 -6.93 2.55
N VAL A 6 6.31 -6.27 2.30
CA VAL A 6 6.17 -4.82 2.44
C VAL A 6 5.27 -4.55 3.64
N THR A 7 5.66 -3.61 4.49
CA THR A 7 4.85 -3.14 5.62
C THR A 7 4.63 -1.64 5.55
N LEU A 8 3.37 -1.21 5.54
CA LEU A 8 3.00 0.19 5.71
C LEU A 8 3.23 0.62 7.16
N LYS A 9 4.02 1.67 7.37
CA LYS A 9 4.35 2.18 8.73
C LYS A 9 3.57 3.42 9.10
N ASP A 10 3.25 4.25 8.13
CA ASP A 10 2.50 5.50 8.29
C ASP A 10 1.77 5.89 6.98
N PHE A 11 0.91 6.90 7.10
CA PHE A 11 0.22 7.54 5.98
C PHE A 11 -0.22 8.94 6.39
N VAL A 12 0.02 9.92 5.54
CA VAL A 12 -0.31 11.33 5.80
C VAL A 12 -1.21 11.83 4.67
N ILE A 13 -2.40 12.33 5.05
CA ILE A 13 -3.28 13.07 4.14
C ILE A 13 -2.98 14.57 4.30
N PRO A 14 -2.76 15.32 3.21
CA PRO A 14 -2.60 16.76 3.29
C PRO A 14 -3.89 17.44 3.75
N ASN A 15 -3.76 18.57 4.46
CA ASN A 15 -4.88 19.44 4.83
C ASN A 15 -6.00 18.74 5.62
N THR A 16 -5.65 17.90 6.60
CA THR A 16 -6.62 17.16 7.42
C THR A 16 -7.70 18.03 8.08
N GLU A 17 -7.42 19.32 8.27
CA GLU A 17 -8.36 20.32 8.79
C GLU A 17 -9.58 20.55 7.89
N LEU A 18 -9.45 20.31 6.58
CA LEU A 18 -10.52 20.42 5.60
C LEU A 18 -11.47 19.21 5.64
N ILE A 19 -11.06 18.10 6.27
CA ILE A 19 -11.91 16.91 6.40
C ILE A 19 -13.08 17.24 7.35
N PRO A 20 -14.34 16.92 6.99
CA PRO A 20 -15.49 17.12 7.87
C PRO A 20 -15.27 16.53 9.26
N LYS A 21 -15.70 17.25 10.31
CA LYS A 21 -15.48 16.85 11.70
C LYS A 21 -16.06 15.47 12.00
N GLU A 22 -17.21 15.13 11.41
CA GLU A 22 -17.82 13.80 11.57
C GLU A 22 -16.93 12.68 11.05
N VAL A 23 -16.21 12.89 9.95
CA VAL A 23 -15.27 11.90 9.39
C VAL A 23 -14.04 11.81 10.28
N ARG A 24 -13.41 12.93 10.62
CA ARG A 24 -12.24 12.97 11.52
C ARG A 24 -12.49 12.30 12.85
N SER A 25 -13.68 12.48 13.43
CA SER A 25 -14.05 11.88 14.72
C SER A 25 -14.10 10.35 14.73
N LYS A 26 -14.18 9.72 13.54
CA LYS A 26 -14.22 8.26 13.38
C LYS A 26 -12.84 7.65 13.15
N VAL A 27 -11.84 8.45 12.80
CA VAL A 27 -10.46 8.00 12.55
C VAL A 27 -9.76 7.83 13.89
N LYS A 28 -9.25 6.63 14.17
CA LYS A 28 -8.57 6.32 15.43
C LYS A 28 -7.07 6.10 15.24
N LYS A 29 -6.66 5.70 14.05
CA LYS A 29 -5.26 5.46 13.66
C LYS A 29 -5.04 5.90 12.22
N TRP A 30 -3.79 6.18 11.87
CA TRP A 30 -3.41 6.64 10.52
C TRP A 30 -3.94 5.71 9.42
N SER A 31 -3.94 4.39 9.64
CA SER A 31 -4.37 3.45 8.60
C SER A 31 -5.87 3.46 8.35
N ASP A 32 -6.68 4.08 9.21
CA ASP A 32 -8.11 4.25 8.97
C ASP A 32 -8.41 5.21 7.80
N TYR A 33 -7.40 5.94 7.34
CA TYR A 33 -7.45 6.75 6.12
C TYR A 33 -7.22 5.96 4.83
N ILE A 34 -6.83 4.68 4.92
CA ILE A 34 -6.54 3.84 3.76
C ILE A 34 -7.68 2.83 3.59
N ASP A 35 -8.25 2.79 2.38
CA ASP A 35 -9.24 1.77 2.00
C ASP A 35 -8.63 0.65 1.16
N TYR A 36 -7.57 0.93 0.39
CA TYR A 36 -6.91 -0.05 -0.48
C TYR A 36 -5.42 0.21 -0.55
N TRP A 37 -4.61 -0.84 -0.64
CA TRP A 37 -3.24 -0.73 -1.13
C TRP A 37 -2.77 -2.01 -1.82
N ALA A 38 -1.80 -1.86 -2.71
CA ALA A 38 -1.26 -2.94 -3.52
C ALA A 38 0.25 -2.80 -3.72
N VAL A 39 0.86 -3.92 -4.06
CA VAL A 39 2.28 -4.01 -4.41
C VAL A 39 2.41 -4.59 -5.82
N ASP A 40 3.16 -3.88 -6.65
CA ASP A 40 3.83 -4.44 -7.82
C ASP A 40 5.25 -4.79 -7.39
N TRP A 41 5.63 -6.06 -7.55
CA TRP A 41 6.90 -6.60 -7.07
C TRP A 41 8.04 -6.47 -8.10
N ASP A 42 7.71 -6.18 -9.36
CA ASP A 42 8.66 -6.15 -10.47
C ASP A 42 8.23 -5.16 -11.57
N PHE A 43 8.07 -3.89 -11.18
CA PHE A 43 7.56 -2.82 -12.03
C PHE A 43 8.54 -2.49 -13.17
N GLN A 44 8.10 -2.70 -14.41
CA GLN A 44 8.90 -2.53 -15.63
C GLN A 44 8.86 -1.10 -16.21
N ASN A 45 8.50 -0.10 -15.40
CA ASN A 45 8.33 1.31 -15.80
C ASN A 45 7.21 1.55 -16.84
N ASP A 46 6.19 0.69 -16.85
CA ASP A 46 5.04 0.80 -17.75
C ASP A 46 3.70 0.72 -16.99
N THR A 47 3.06 -0.45 -16.98
CA THR A 47 1.75 -0.71 -16.38
C THR A 47 1.97 -1.27 -14.98
N PHE A 48 1.22 -0.75 -14.01
CA PHE A 48 1.23 -1.32 -12.67
C PHE A 48 0.64 -2.73 -12.69
N MET A 49 1.47 -3.73 -12.40
CA MET A 49 1.09 -5.14 -12.37
C MET A 49 0.83 -5.53 -10.91
N GLN A 50 -0.44 -5.59 -10.52
CA GLN A 50 -0.83 -5.92 -9.15
C GLN A 50 -0.43 -7.35 -8.79
N GLY A 51 0.67 -7.51 -8.05
CA GLY A 51 1.13 -8.80 -7.55
C GLY A 51 0.57 -9.17 -6.18
N TRP A 52 0.21 -8.17 -5.36
CA TRP A 52 -0.46 -8.37 -4.08
C TRP A 52 -1.39 -7.18 -3.76
N VAL A 53 -2.44 -7.41 -2.97
CA VAL A 53 -3.41 -6.36 -2.58
C VAL A 53 -4.04 -6.64 -1.21
N ALA A 54 -4.37 -5.57 -0.48
CA ALA A 54 -5.33 -5.60 0.62
C ALA A 54 -6.29 -4.41 0.55
N TYR A 55 -7.54 -4.64 0.93
CA TYR A 55 -8.58 -3.60 0.93
C TYR A 55 -9.61 -3.85 2.01
N ARG A 56 -10.26 -2.78 2.45
CA ARG A 56 -11.39 -2.84 3.38
C ARG A 56 -12.67 -3.09 2.59
N THR A 57 -13.59 -3.81 3.20
CA THR A 57 -14.96 -3.97 2.68
C THR A 57 -15.96 -3.34 3.62
N ARG A 58 -17.22 -3.21 3.17
CA ARG A 58 -18.31 -2.77 4.03
C ARG A 58 -18.56 -3.70 5.21
N ARG A 59 -18.26 -5.00 5.06
CA ARG A 59 -18.49 -6.04 6.07
C ARG A 59 -17.28 -6.20 6.99
N ASP A 60 -16.09 -6.23 6.40
CA ASP A 60 -14.84 -6.35 7.11
C ASP A 60 -14.01 -5.08 6.93
N ARG A 61 -13.89 -4.34 8.01
CA ARG A 61 -13.11 -3.11 8.06
C ARG A 61 -11.66 -3.34 8.42
N THR A 62 -11.16 -4.57 8.54
CA THR A 62 -9.74 -4.80 8.78
C THR A 62 -8.93 -4.50 7.52
N LEU A 63 -7.69 -4.04 7.70
CA LEU A 63 -6.74 -3.83 6.61
C LEU A 63 -5.41 -4.45 7.03
N ALA A 64 -4.92 -5.41 6.25
CA ALA A 64 -3.58 -5.94 6.43
C ALA A 64 -2.57 -4.83 6.14
N LEU A 65 -1.68 -4.55 7.10
CA LEU A 65 -0.62 -3.53 6.93
C LEU A 65 0.70 -4.13 6.46
N THR A 66 0.79 -5.46 6.38
CA THR A 66 1.92 -6.19 5.85
C THR A 66 1.44 -7.11 4.74
N SER A 67 2.18 -7.18 3.64
CA SER A 67 1.90 -8.11 2.56
C SER A 67 2.21 -9.56 2.95
N ASP A 68 1.64 -10.50 2.21
CA ASP A 68 2.19 -11.85 2.20
C ASP A 68 3.62 -11.83 1.66
N ALA A 69 4.40 -12.86 1.99
CA ALA A 69 5.75 -13.01 1.48
C ALA A 69 5.73 -13.28 -0.03
N HIS A 70 6.40 -12.43 -0.80
CA HIS A 70 6.65 -12.63 -2.22
C HIS A 70 7.99 -13.33 -2.42
N SER A 71 8.05 -14.32 -3.32
CA SER A 71 9.28 -15.04 -3.65
C SER A 71 9.82 -14.56 -5.00
N TYR A 72 11.08 -14.15 -5.03
CA TYR A 72 11.78 -13.83 -6.26
C TYR A 72 12.42 -15.08 -6.86
N GLU A 73 12.16 -15.33 -8.15
CA GLU A 73 12.74 -16.46 -8.89
C GLU A 73 14.19 -16.20 -9.30
N LYS A 74 14.52 -14.95 -9.63
CA LYS A 74 15.83 -14.54 -10.13
C LYS A 74 16.47 -13.56 -9.15
N PRO A 75 17.78 -13.69 -8.87
CA PRO A 75 18.52 -12.63 -8.21
C PRO A 75 18.67 -11.44 -9.16
N GLY A 76 18.86 -10.25 -8.59
CA GLY A 76 19.01 -9.01 -9.33
C GLY A 76 18.34 -7.84 -8.65
N ARG A 77 18.36 -6.70 -9.35
CA ARG A 77 17.68 -5.48 -8.92
C ARG A 77 16.24 -5.54 -9.39
N HIS A 78 15.31 -5.45 -8.46
CA HIS A 78 13.87 -5.36 -8.70
C HIS A 78 13.37 -3.99 -8.28
N ARG A 79 12.42 -3.44 -9.05
CA ARG A 79 11.72 -2.20 -8.69
C ARG A 79 10.33 -2.56 -8.21
N LEU A 80 10.06 -2.28 -6.95
CA LEU A 80 8.74 -2.43 -6.36
C LEU A 80 8.01 -1.11 -6.44
N VAL A 81 6.70 -1.16 -6.67
CA VAL A 81 5.81 0.01 -6.53
C VAL A 81 4.72 -0.32 -5.54
N VAL A 82 4.57 0.53 -4.53
CA VAL A 82 3.48 0.47 -3.56
C VAL A 82 2.46 1.53 -3.95
N LYS A 83 1.22 1.12 -4.18
CA LYS A 83 0.09 2.00 -4.45
C LYS A 83 -0.86 1.98 -3.27
N VAL A 84 -1.30 3.15 -2.81
CA VAL A 84 -2.26 3.33 -1.72
C VAL A 84 -3.41 4.18 -2.23
N VAL A 85 -4.64 3.83 -1.87
CA VAL A 85 -5.85 4.62 -2.13
C VAL A 85 -6.53 4.96 -0.80
N ASP A 86 -6.77 6.25 -0.60
CA ASP A 86 -7.38 6.76 0.62
C ASP A 86 -8.92 6.62 0.63
N ILE A 87 -9.53 6.92 1.79
CA ILE A 87 -10.99 6.89 1.98
C ILE A 87 -11.77 7.93 1.15
N PHE A 88 -11.08 8.83 0.46
CA PHE A 88 -11.66 9.82 -0.45
C PHE A 88 -11.48 9.41 -1.93
N GLY A 89 -10.80 8.29 -2.19
CA GLY A 89 -10.53 7.77 -3.52
C GLY A 89 -9.28 8.35 -4.18
N ASN A 90 -8.46 9.14 -3.48
CA ASN A 90 -7.20 9.62 -4.03
C ASN A 90 -6.14 8.52 -3.94
N ASP A 91 -5.36 8.35 -5.00
CA ASP A 91 -4.24 7.41 -5.01
C ASP A 91 -2.89 8.11 -4.88
N ALA A 92 -1.95 7.39 -4.24
CA ALA A 92 -0.54 7.76 -4.17
C ALA A 92 0.31 6.51 -4.42
N SER A 93 1.43 6.67 -5.12
CA SER A 93 2.35 5.57 -5.41
C SER A 93 3.79 5.94 -5.04
N GLN A 94 4.55 4.97 -4.52
CA GLN A 94 5.98 5.11 -4.23
C GLN A 94 6.75 3.92 -4.78
N ALA A 95 7.89 4.20 -5.43
CA ALA A 95 8.77 3.20 -5.98
C ALA A 95 9.97 2.94 -5.05
N TYR A 96 10.38 1.69 -4.96
CA TYR A 96 11.49 1.21 -4.13
C TYR A 96 12.34 0.26 -4.95
N ASP A 97 13.66 0.41 -4.92
CA ASP A 97 14.56 -0.55 -5.55
C ASP A 97 15.06 -1.53 -4.48
N ALA A 98 15.03 -2.83 -4.79
CA ALA A 98 15.52 -3.91 -3.93
C ALA A 98 16.54 -4.77 -4.67
N ASP A 99 17.68 -5.03 -4.02
CA ASP A 99 18.70 -5.96 -4.53
C ASP A 99 18.53 -7.34 -3.89
N VAL A 100 18.05 -8.28 -4.70
CA VAL A 100 17.80 -9.68 -4.34
C VAL A 100 19.06 -10.49 -4.69
N LYS A 101 19.73 -11.08 -3.68
CA LYS A 101 21.04 -11.76 -3.82
C LYS A 101 20.97 -13.27 -4.03
#